data_AF-W7Q7Q4-F1
#
_entry.id   AF-W7Q7Q4-F1
#
_cell.length_a   1.000
_cell.length_b   1.000
_cell.length_c   1.000
_cell.angle_alpha   90.00
_cell.angle_beta   90.00
_cell.angle_gamma   90.00
#
_symmetry.space_group_name_H-M   'P 1'
#
loop_
_entity.id
_entity.type
_entity.pdbx_description
1 polymer ?
#
loop_
_entity_poly.entity_id
_entity_poly.type
_entity_poly.pdbx_seq_one_letter_code
_entity_poly.pdbx_strand_id
1 'polypeptide(L)'
;MSADQQRILARAAREVIPGQIVNLGIGLPTRLFHYLPEEMEVLVHSENGVLGCRPRQDGEAPDWDMIDSGGAYIATRPGASVFDSAMSFAMIRRSRVDLTFMGAFEVDEVGNLANWKIPASSRPASAAPWSWPRRSSAW
;
A
#
# COMPACT_ATOMS: atom_id res chain seq x y z
N MET A 1 14.44 7.98 5.35
CA MET A 1 13.95 7.66 3.99
C MET A 1 14.93 8.26 2.99
N SER A 2 15.33 7.57 1.92
CA SER A 2 16.30 8.13 0.97
C SER A 2 15.68 9.23 0.11
N ALA A 3 16.52 10.10 -0.46
CA ALA A 3 16.07 11.14 -1.40
C ALA A 3 15.35 10.53 -2.62
N ASP A 4 15.80 9.35 -3.08
CA ASP A 4 15.15 8.65 -4.20
C ASP A 4 13.76 8.12 -3.82
N GLN A 5 13.60 7.56 -2.62
CA GLN A 5 12.29 7.14 -2.11
C GLN A 5 11.31 8.30 -2.00
N GLN A 6 11.78 9.45 -1.51
CA GLN A 6 10.97 10.68 -1.44
C GLN A 6 10.55 11.15 -2.85
N ARG A 7 11.47 11.10 -3.82
CA ARG A 7 11.18 11.46 -5.22
C ARG A 7 10.13 10.54 -5.84
N ILE A 8 10.24 9.22 -5.62
CA ILE A 8 9.27 8.23 -6.09
C ILE A 8 7.89 8.52 -5.51
N LEU A 9 7.79 8.73 -4.19
CA LEU A 9 6.53 9.03 -3.52
C LEU A 9 5.91 10.35 -4.00
N ALA A 10 6.71 11.41 -4.11
CA ALA A 10 6.24 12.70 -4.61
C ALA A 10 5.73 12.62 -6.06
N ARG A 11 6.32 11.75 -6.89
CA ARG A 11 5.83 11.49 -8.25
C ARG A 11 4.56 10.64 -8.23
N ALA A 12 4.54 9.57 -7.45
CA ALA A 12 3.40 8.64 -7.34
C ALA A 12 2.14 9.34 -6.81
N ALA A 13 2.29 10.28 -5.88
CA ALA A 13 1.18 11.03 -5.32
C ALA A 13 0.40 11.83 -6.37
N ARG A 14 1.04 12.19 -7.49
CA ARG A 14 0.40 12.91 -8.61
C ARG A 14 -0.51 12.02 -9.47
N GLU A 15 -0.42 10.70 -9.32
CA GLU A 15 -1.33 9.75 -10.01
C GLU A 15 -2.68 9.64 -9.29
N VAL A 16 -2.75 10.06 -8.03
CA VAL A 16 -3.99 10.00 -7.24
C VAL A 16 -4.85 11.20 -7.55
N ILE A 17 -6.10 10.93 -7.89
CA ILE A 17 -7.12 11.94 -8.21
C ILE A 17 -8.23 11.85 -7.16
N PRO A 18 -8.83 12.98 -6.72
CA PRO A 18 -9.99 12.96 -5.83
C PRO A 18 -11.12 12.07 -6.36
N GLY A 19 -11.80 11.38 -5.46
CA GLY A 19 -12.88 10.43 -5.72
C GLY A 19 -12.42 8.99 -5.91
N GLN A 20 -11.12 8.71 -6.03
CA GLN A 20 -10.60 7.37 -6.25
C GLN A 20 -10.61 6.50 -4.99
N ILE A 21 -10.82 5.19 -5.21
CA ILE A 21 -10.52 4.12 -4.26
C ILE A 21 -9.13 3.58 -4.57
N VAL A 22 -8.20 3.73 -3.63
CA VAL A 22 -6.80 3.37 -3.79
C VAL A 22 -6.43 2.21 -2.88
N ASN A 23 -5.65 1.25 -3.38
CA ASN A 23 -5.02 0.21 -2.57
C ASN A 23 -3.50 0.42 -2.52
N LEU A 24 -2.93 0.35 -1.31
CA LEU A 24 -1.51 0.58 -1.08
C LEU A 24 -0.84 -0.70 -0.58
N GLY A 25 0.03 -1.26 -1.40
CA GLY A 25 0.84 -2.42 -1.04
C GLY A 25 1.85 -2.12 0.07
N ILE A 26 2.24 -3.16 0.80
CA ILE A 26 3.16 -3.06 1.94
C ILE A 26 4.52 -2.45 1.51
N GLY A 27 5.09 -1.59 2.36
CA GLY A 27 6.44 -1.06 2.21
C GLY A 27 6.49 0.41 1.81
N LEU A 28 7.06 0.71 0.64
CA LEU A 28 7.10 2.09 0.14
C LEU A 28 5.69 2.63 -0.18
N PRO A 29 4.77 1.87 -0.80
CA PRO A 29 3.45 2.39 -1.17
C PRO A 29 2.59 2.83 0.02
N THR A 30 2.63 2.15 1.17
CA THR A 30 1.87 2.60 2.37
C THR A 30 2.28 4.00 2.84
N ARG A 31 3.52 4.43 2.57
CA ARG A 31 3.97 5.79 2.91
C ARG A 31 3.38 6.87 2.02
N LEU A 32 2.74 6.49 0.90
CA LEU A 32 2.09 7.42 -0.01
C LEU A 32 1.01 8.25 0.70
N PHE A 33 0.38 7.71 1.74
CA PHE A 33 -0.57 8.43 2.59
C PHE A 33 -0.06 9.81 3.02
N HIS A 34 1.22 9.92 3.40
CA HIS A 34 1.80 11.17 3.90
C HIS A 34 2.16 12.18 2.79
N TYR A 35 1.97 11.80 1.53
CA TYR A 35 2.22 12.64 0.36
C TYR A 35 0.93 13.12 -0.30
N LEU A 36 -0.23 12.61 0.14
CA LEU A 36 -1.53 13.06 -0.32
C LEU A 36 -1.96 14.26 0.53
N PRO A 37 -2.57 15.31 -0.07
CA PRO A 37 -3.18 16.40 0.68
C PRO A 37 -4.22 15.87 1.67
N GLU A 38 -4.30 16.44 2.86
CA GLU A 38 -5.17 15.95 3.94
C GLU A 38 -6.67 16.05 3.56
N GLU A 39 -7.00 17.09 2.82
CA GLU A 39 -8.33 17.42 2.32
C GLU A 39 -8.68 16.67 1.03
N MET A 40 -7.75 15.90 0.45
CA MET A 40 -8.03 15.11 -0.74
C MET A 40 -9.06 14.03 -0.40
N GLU A 41 -10.18 14.04 -1.12
CA GLU A 41 -11.20 13.02 -1.02
C GLU A 41 -10.71 11.73 -1.69
N VAL A 42 -9.96 10.92 -0.96
CA VAL A 42 -9.50 9.60 -1.41
C VAL A 42 -9.85 8.54 -0.38
N LEU A 43 -10.37 7.41 -0.85
CA LEU A 43 -10.68 6.27 0.00
C LEU A 43 -9.58 5.23 -0.14
N VAL A 44 -8.86 4.96 0.94
CA VAL A 44 -7.87 3.88 0.93
C VAL A 44 -8.53 2.57 1.35
N HIS A 45 -8.37 1.56 0.51
CA HIS A 45 -8.84 0.21 0.66
C HIS A 45 -7.73 -0.68 1.23
N SER A 46 -8.01 -1.38 2.33
CA SER A 46 -7.16 -2.44 2.88
C SER A 46 -7.78 -3.80 2.60
N GLU A 47 -6.99 -4.75 2.08
CA GLU A 47 -7.48 -6.03 1.54
C GLU A 47 -8.11 -6.94 2.61
N ASN A 48 -7.82 -6.69 3.88
CA ASN A 48 -8.40 -7.39 5.01
C ASN A 48 -9.82 -6.94 5.36
N GLY A 49 -10.40 -5.98 4.64
CA GLY A 49 -11.83 -5.67 4.73
C GLY A 49 -12.17 -4.27 5.23
N VAL A 50 -11.31 -3.28 5.00
CA VAL A 50 -11.56 -1.88 5.43
C VAL A 50 -11.49 -0.95 4.23
N LEU A 51 -12.51 -0.10 4.06
CA LEU A 51 -12.50 1.01 3.11
C LEU A 51 -12.55 2.34 3.86
N GLY A 52 -11.66 3.27 3.49
CA GLY A 52 -11.51 4.55 4.17
C GLY A 52 -10.55 4.50 5.36
N CYS A 53 -9.51 3.66 5.29
CA CYS A 53 -8.47 3.64 6.30
C CYS A 53 -7.56 4.88 6.22
N ARG A 54 -6.95 5.23 7.35
CA ARG A 54 -5.93 6.28 7.48
C ARG A 54 -4.84 5.85 8.46
N PRO A 55 -3.65 6.46 8.38
CA PRO A 55 -2.68 6.39 9.46
C PRO A 55 -3.29 6.91 10.77
N ARG A 56 -2.88 6.29 11.86
CA ARG A 56 -3.13 6.82 13.20
C ARG A 56 -2.38 8.14 13.41
N GLN A 57 -2.96 9.01 14.23
CA GLN A 57 -2.29 10.21 14.71
C GLN A 57 -1.51 9.91 15.99
N ASP A 58 -0.53 10.75 16.31
CA ASP A 58 0.24 10.64 17.54
C ASP A 58 -0.68 10.77 18.77
N GLY A 59 -0.53 9.86 19.72
CA GLY A 59 -1.36 9.80 20.93
C GLY A 59 -2.73 9.12 20.76
N GLU A 60 -3.12 8.74 19.54
CA GLU A 60 -4.30 7.89 19.32
C GLU A 60 -4.04 6.52 19.98
N ALA A 61 -5.04 5.93 20.64
CA ALA A 61 -4.93 4.57 21.20
C ALA A 61 -5.09 3.53 20.08
N PRO A 62 -4.33 2.42 20.08
CA PRO A 62 -4.52 1.37 19.10
C PRO A 62 -5.84 0.63 19.35
N ASP A 63 -6.61 0.42 18.29
CA ASP A 63 -7.72 -0.51 18.29
C ASP A 63 -7.20 -1.86 17.78
N TRP A 64 -7.37 -2.90 18.60
CA TRP A 64 -6.79 -4.22 18.37
C TRP A 64 -7.45 -4.95 17.20
N ASP A 65 -8.68 -4.55 16.84
CA ASP A 65 -9.43 -5.13 15.74
C ASP A 65 -9.16 -4.38 14.41
N MET A 66 -8.44 -3.26 14.45
CA MET A 66 -8.22 -2.37 13.30
C MET A 66 -6.75 -2.35 12.88
N ILE A 67 -6.39 -3.31 12.03
CA ILE A 67 -5.07 -3.40 11.38
C ILE A 67 -5.18 -3.23 9.87
N ASP A 68 -4.10 -2.83 9.21
CA ASP A 68 -3.97 -2.96 7.76
C ASP A 68 -3.46 -4.35 7.33
N SER A 69 -3.33 -4.54 6.02
CA SER A 69 -2.81 -5.76 5.40
C SER A 69 -1.35 -6.07 5.77
N GLY A 70 -0.60 -5.07 6.25
CA GLY A 70 0.76 -5.22 6.77
C GLY A 70 0.84 -5.51 8.27
N GLY A 71 -0.30 -5.55 8.97
CA GLY A 71 -0.39 -5.77 10.41
C GLY A 71 -0.13 -4.53 11.27
N ALA A 72 -0.06 -3.34 10.67
CA ALA A 72 0.05 -2.10 11.43
C ALA A 72 -1.33 -1.64 11.90
N TYR A 73 -1.44 -1.12 13.12
CA TYR A 73 -2.68 -0.49 13.59
C TYR A 73 -3.03 0.72 12.73
N ILE A 74 -4.29 0.80 12.33
CA ILE A 74 -4.84 1.90 11.55
C ILE A 74 -6.04 2.51 12.25
N ALA A 75 -6.47 3.66 11.74
CA ALA A 75 -7.73 4.27 12.12
C ALA A 75 -8.59 4.48 10.87
N THR A 76 -9.83 4.91 11.07
CA THR A 76 -10.79 5.13 10.00
C THR A 76 -11.10 6.62 9.82
N ARG A 77 -11.47 6.98 8.59
CA ARG A 77 -12.11 8.27 8.29
C ARG A 77 -13.62 8.17 8.52
N PRO A 78 -14.32 9.28 8.80
CA PRO A 78 -15.78 9.29 8.77
C PRO A 78 -16.31 8.75 7.44
N GLY A 79 -17.32 7.88 7.49
CA GLY A 79 -17.85 7.19 6.29
C GLY A 79 -17.08 5.93 5.89
N ALA A 80 -16.07 5.51 6.66
CA ALA A 80 -15.41 4.22 6.45
C ALA A 80 -16.39 3.05 6.58
N SER A 81 -16.06 1.95 5.90
CA SER A 81 -16.85 0.71 5.90
C SER A 81 -15.96 -0.48 6.20
N VAL A 82 -16.50 -1.45 6.92
CA VAL A 82 -15.85 -2.73 7.22
C VAL A 82 -16.68 -3.86 6.61
N PHE A 83 -16.02 -4.85 6.00
CA PHE A 83 -16.64 -5.97 5.32
C PHE A 83 -15.77 -7.23 5.39
N ASP A 84 -16.35 -8.38 5.09
CA ASP A 84 -15.59 -9.64 5.07
C ASP A 84 -14.57 -9.70 3.91
N SER A 85 -13.63 -10.64 4.00
CA SER A 85 -12.60 -10.81 2.98
C SER A 85 -13.18 -11.20 1.61
N ALA A 86 -14.32 -11.90 1.56
CA ALA A 86 -14.92 -12.29 0.29
C ALA A 86 -15.40 -11.05 -0.49
N MET A 87 -16.02 -10.10 0.21
CA MET A 87 -16.44 -8.80 -0.33
C MET A 87 -15.22 -7.94 -0.71
N SER A 88 -14.21 -7.87 0.15
CA SER A 88 -12.94 -7.17 -0.13
C SER A 88 -12.31 -7.63 -1.46
N PHE A 89 -12.09 -8.93 -1.60
CA PHE A 89 -11.55 -9.50 -2.82
C PHE A 89 -12.54 -9.41 -3.99
N ALA A 90 -13.85 -9.33 -3.76
CA ALA A 90 -14.82 -9.09 -4.82
C ALA A 90 -14.71 -7.65 -5.36
N MET A 91 -14.46 -6.66 -4.52
CA MET A 91 -14.18 -5.28 -4.94
C MET A 91 -12.92 -5.22 -5.82
N ILE A 92 -11.82 -5.82 -5.35
CA ILE A 92 -10.56 -5.88 -6.11
C ILE A 92 -10.77 -6.56 -7.46
N ARG A 93 -11.35 -7.77 -7.48
CA ARG A 93 -11.53 -8.56 -8.72
C ARG A 93 -12.54 -7.98 -9.71
N ARG A 94 -13.49 -7.14 -9.24
CA ARG A 94 -14.47 -6.47 -10.09
C ARG A 94 -14.06 -5.05 -10.47
N SER A 95 -12.78 -4.70 -10.31
CA SER A 95 -12.24 -3.37 -10.66
C SER A 95 -13.02 -2.23 -9.99
N ARG A 96 -13.38 -2.43 -8.71
CA ARG A 96 -13.95 -1.36 -7.86
C ARG A 96 -12.88 -0.59 -7.08
N VAL A 97 -11.62 -1.01 -7.21
CA VAL A 97 -10.44 -0.25 -6.78
C VAL A 97 -9.87 0.41 -8.04
N ASP A 98 -9.76 1.73 -8.03
CA ASP A 98 -9.37 2.52 -9.20
C ASP A 98 -7.85 2.48 -9.44
N LEU A 99 -7.07 2.45 -8.36
CA LEU A 99 -5.61 2.52 -8.43
C LEU A 99 -4.96 1.65 -7.36
N THR A 100 -3.92 0.90 -7.75
CA THR A 100 -3.14 0.07 -6.83
C THR A 100 -1.66 0.38 -6.97
N PHE A 101 -1.01 0.70 -5.85
CA PHE A 101 0.43 0.90 -5.81
C PHE A 101 1.11 -0.32 -5.20
N MET A 102 2.04 -0.93 -5.92
CA MET A 102 2.77 -2.11 -5.44
C MET A 102 4.28 -1.93 -5.58
N GLY A 103 5.03 -2.54 -4.67
CA GLY A 103 6.45 -2.75 -4.86
C GLY A 103 6.71 -3.88 -5.86
N ALA A 104 7.88 -3.81 -6.50
CA ALA A 104 8.34 -4.79 -7.47
C ALA A 104 9.81 -5.14 -7.20
N PHE A 105 10.22 -6.36 -7.54
CA PHE A 105 11.64 -6.67 -7.75
C PHE A 105 12.04 -6.38 -9.19
N GLU A 106 11.23 -6.86 -10.12
CA GLU A 106 11.44 -6.71 -11.56
C GLU A 106 10.09 -6.42 -12.23
N VAL A 107 10.14 -5.58 -13.25
CA VAL A 107 9.04 -5.29 -14.17
C VAL A 107 9.64 -5.34 -15.57
N ASP A 108 9.02 -6.08 -16.49
CA ASP A 108 9.49 -6.14 -17.87
C ASP A 108 8.82 -5.08 -18.76
N GLU A 109 9.25 -5.01 -20.02
CA GLU A 109 8.79 -4.00 -20.98
C GLU A 109 7.30 -4.13 -21.36
N VAL A 110 6.70 -5.31 -21.18
CA VAL A 110 5.29 -5.57 -21.50
C VAL A 110 4.37 -5.50 -20.27
N GLY A 111 4.94 -5.26 -19.09
CA GLY A 111 4.19 -5.04 -17.84
C GLY A 111 4.02 -6.29 -16.97
N ASN A 112 4.78 -7.37 -17.18
CA ASN A 112 4.82 -8.47 -16.23
C ASN A 112 5.52 -8.01 -14.94
N LEU A 113 5.01 -8.49 -13.81
CA LEU A 113 5.45 -8.08 -12.48
C LEU A 113 5.95 -9.26 -11.65
N ALA A 114 7.17 -9.16 -11.13
CA ALA A 114 7.72 -10.11 -10.17
C ALA A 114 7.91 -9.44 -8.80
N ASN A 115 7.10 -9.83 -7.81
CA ASN A 115 7.13 -9.23 -6.46
C ASN A 115 6.86 -10.19 -5.29
N TRP A 116 6.68 -11.50 -5.53
CA TRP A 116 6.14 -12.43 -4.51
C TRP A 116 7.09 -13.55 -4.06
N LYS A 117 8.09 -13.91 -4.86
CA LYS A 117 9.07 -14.96 -4.51
C LYS A 117 10.39 -14.82 -5.26
N ILE A 118 11.48 -15.13 -4.56
CA ILE A 118 12.80 -15.37 -5.15
C ILE A 118 13.13 -16.86 -4.93
N PRO A 119 13.33 -17.67 -5.98
CA PRO A 119 13.72 -19.06 -5.82
C PRO A 119 14.97 -19.22 -4.93
N ALA A 120 14.99 -20.26 -4.09
CA ALA A 120 16.07 -20.56 -3.14
C ALA A 120 16.28 -19.56 -1.97
N SER A 121 15.42 -18.54 -1.81
CA SER A 121 15.38 -17.68 -0.61
C SER A 121 14.24 -18.10 0.32
N SER A 122 14.51 -18.11 1.64
CA SER A 122 13.54 -18.51 2.68
C SER A 122 12.56 -17.41 3.11
N ARG A 123 12.69 -16.18 2.58
CA ARG A 123 11.80 -15.07 2.94
C ARG A 123 10.66 -14.93 1.92
N PRO A 124 9.38 -14.93 2.36
CA PRO A 124 8.29 -14.48 1.51
C PRO A 124 8.49 -13.01 1.15
N ALA A 125 8.32 -12.67 -0.13
CA ALA A 125 8.63 -11.34 -0.63
C ALA A 125 7.55 -10.29 -0.39
N SER A 126 6.34 -10.71 -0.03
CA SER A 126 5.21 -9.82 0.28
C SER A 126 5.48 -8.84 1.43
N ALA A 127 6.54 -9.07 2.21
CA ALA A 127 6.83 -8.30 3.42
C ALA A 127 7.59 -6.98 3.23
N ALA A 128 8.21 -6.71 2.07
CA ALA A 128 8.77 -5.40 1.65
C ALA A 128 9.91 -5.62 0.65
N PRO A 129 9.75 -5.30 -0.65
CA PRO A 129 10.86 -5.38 -1.60
C PRO A 129 12.00 -4.39 -1.32
N TRP A 130 11.78 -3.40 -0.44
CA TRP A 130 12.68 -2.25 -0.25
C TRP A 130 13.58 -2.29 0.99
N SER A 131 13.51 -3.34 1.81
CA SER A 131 14.35 -3.45 3.03
C SER A 131 15.66 -4.23 2.82
N TRP A 132 16.16 -4.32 1.58
CA TRP A 132 17.40 -5.04 1.30
C TRP A 132 18.64 -4.20 1.68
N PRO A 133 19.60 -4.76 2.45
CA PRO A 133 20.94 -4.19 2.48
C PRO A 133 21.51 -4.31 1.07
N ARG A 134 22.10 -3.21 0.56
CA ARG A 134 22.82 -3.21 -0.72
C ARG A 134 23.80 -4.38 -0.70
N ARG A 135 23.57 -5.41 -1.53
CA ARG A 135 24.68 -6.30 -1.90
C ARG A 135 25.65 -5.43 -2.69
N SER A 136 26.88 -5.35 -2.20
CA SER A 136 28.00 -4.80 -2.94
C SER A 136 28.09 -5.48 -4.32
N SER A 137 28.21 -4.64 -5.35
CA SER A 137 28.88 -4.92 -6.64
C SER A 137 28.53 -6.21 -7.38
N ALA A 138 27.79 -6.05 -8.48
CA ALA A 138 28.19 -6.50 -9.82
C ALA A 138 27.14 -5.99 -10.82
N TRP A 139 27.31 -4.74 -11.25
CA TRP A 139 27.24 -4.20 -12.61
C TRP A 139 27.74 -2.76 -12.54
#